data_AF-A0A496ZT62-F1
#
_entry.id   AF-A0A496ZT62-F1
#
_cell.length_a   1.000
_cell.length_b   1.000
_cell.length_c   1.000
_cell.angle_alpha   90.00
_cell.angle_beta   90.00
_cell.angle_gamma   90.00
#
_symmetry.space_group_name_H-M   'P 1'
#
loop_
_entity.id
_entity.type
_entity.pdbx_description
1 polymer ?
#
loop_
_entity_poly.entity_id
_entity_poly.type
_entity_poly.pdbx_seq_one_letter_code
_entity_poly.pdbx_strand_id
1 'polypeptide(L)'
;MKTILLTILLASSLLFSENIDYKIIDTTTNQEIGLKGMVEKLSDFSIIFFGEFHDNKILHDLELELLKIYYSKNKNLLISMEMFERDVQPVLDKYLSDEITEEEFLANSRPWPNYETDYKPLIEFAKENELVVVAANIPRRYANMISKQGLNALDSLSMEEKEFVAK
;
A
#
# COMPACT_ATOMS: atom_id res chain seq x y z
N MET A 1 -35.68 -51.48 16.43
CA MET A 1 -34.30 -50.98 16.25
C MET A 1 -34.37 -49.83 15.24
N LYS A 2 -34.14 -48.60 15.68
CA LYS A 2 -34.19 -47.41 14.81
C LYS A 2 -32.80 -47.16 14.25
N THR A 3 -32.62 -47.36 12.95
CA THR A 3 -31.39 -47.03 12.23
C THR A 3 -31.32 -45.50 12.10
N ILE A 4 -30.35 -44.88 12.77
CA ILE A 4 -30.06 -43.45 12.60
C ILE A 4 -29.16 -43.31 11.38
N LEU A 5 -29.68 -42.67 10.33
CA LEU A 5 -28.93 -42.33 9.13
C LEU A 5 -28.16 -41.03 9.43
N LEU A 6 -26.84 -41.13 9.53
CA LEU A 6 -25.96 -39.98 9.76
C LEU A 6 -25.55 -39.42 8.40
N THR A 7 -26.23 -38.36 7.95
CA THR A 7 -25.88 -37.67 6.71
C THR A 7 -24.73 -36.70 7.00
N ILE A 8 -23.52 -37.05 6.57
CA ILE A 8 -22.36 -36.14 6.62
C ILE A 8 -22.51 -35.14 5.46
N LEU A 9 -22.84 -33.90 5.80
CA LEU A 9 -22.88 -32.79 4.85
C LEU A 9 -21.44 -32.31 4.62
N LEU A 10 -20.79 -32.81 3.56
CA LEU A 10 -19.53 -32.23 3.08
C LEU A 10 -19.85 -30.88 2.45
N ALA A 11 -19.72 -29.80 3.23
CA ALA A 11 -19.70 -28.46 2.70
C ALA A 11 -18.37 -28.27 1.96
N SER A 12 -18.35 -28.55 0.65
CA SER A 12 -17.26 -28.14 -0.22
C SER A 12 -17.27 -26.61 -0.28
N SER A 13 -16.35 -25.97 0.42
CA SER A 13 -16.04 -24.56 0.19
C SER A 13 -15.54 -24.43 -1.25
N LEU A 14 -16.41 -23.96 -2.13
CA LEU A 14 -16.01 -23.43 -3.42
C LEU A 14 -15.14 -22.21 -3.13
N LEU A 15 -13.82 -22.40 -3.21
CA LEU A 15 -12.88 -21.29 -3.32
C LEU A 15 -13.17 -20.64 -4.68
N PHE A 16 -13.95 -19.56 -4.68
CA PHE A 16 -14.01 -18.67 -5.82
C PHE A 16 -12.63 -18.02 -5.94
N SER A 17 -11.78 -18.57 -6.80
CA SER A 17 -10.69 -17.79 -7.36
C SER A 17 -11.36 -16.78 -8.28
N GLU A 18 -11.38 -15.51 -7.91
CA GLU A 18 -11.60 -14.47 -8.91
C GLU A 18 -10.54 -14.67 -10.00
N ASN A 19 -10.97 -14.92 -11.23
CA ASN A 19 -10.05 -14.95 -12.37
C ASN A 19 -9.68 -13.50 -12.66
N ILE A 20 -8.68 -12.98 -11.94
CA ILE A 20 -8.10 -11.68 -12.24
C ILE A 20 -7.30 -11.84 -13.54
N ASP A 21 -7.76 -11.20 -14.62
CA ASP A 21 -7.15 -11.29 -15.95
C ASP A 21 -5.97 -10.31 -16.06
N TYR A 22 -4.81 -10.75 -15.59
CA TYR A 22 -3.55 -10.04 -15.76
C TYR A 22 -2.41 -10.99 -16.15
N LYS A 23 -1.34 -10.40 -16.70
CA LYS A 23 -0.08 -11.08 -16.97
C LYS A 23 1.06 -10.27 -16.40
N ILE A 24 1.99 -10.94 -15.72
CA ILE A 24 3.24 -10.33 -15.29
C ILE A 24 4.32 -10.78 -16.28
N ILE A 25 4.96 -9.82 -16.95
CA ILE A 25 6.03 -10.09 -17.90
C ILE A 25 7.34 -9.61 -17.29
N ASP A 26 8.31 -10.53 -17.18
CA ASP A 26 9.69 -10.16 -16.86
C ASP A 26 10.33 -9.48 -18.07
N THR A 27 10.66 -8.19 -17.94
CA THR A 27 11.21 -7.38 -19.03
C THR A 27 12.61 -7.79 -19.46
N THR A 28 13.35 -8.53 -18.62
CA THR A 28 14.71 -9.01 -18.96
C THR A 28 14.66 -10.25 -19.83
N THR A 29 13.70 -11.14 -19.59
CA THR A 29 13.58 -12.43 -20.28
C THR A 29 12.44 -12.45 -21.31
N ASN A 30 11.54 -11.47 -21.25
CA ASN A 30 10.29 -11.39 -22.00
C ASN A 30 9.38 -12.62 -21.78
N GLN A 31 9.51 -13.27 -20.62
CA GLN A 31 8.70 -14.42 -20.23
C GLN A 31 7.59 -14.00 -19.28
N GLU A 32 6.44 -14.65 -19.41
CA GLU A 32 5.38 -14.56 -18.43
C GLU A 32 5.83 -15.26 -17.14
N ILE A 33 5.71 -14.55 -16.02
CA ILE A 33 6.01 -15.06 -14.69
C ILE A 33 4.76 -14.93 -13.81
N GLY A 34 4.67 -15.75 -12.77
CA GLY A 34 3.65 -15.58 -11.73
C GLY A 34 4.09 -14.59 -10.64
N LEU A 35 3.15 -14.16 -9.81
CA LEU A 35 3.40 -13.22 -8.71
C LEU A 35 4.50 -13.70 -7.75
N LYS A 36 4.54 -15.01 -7.44
CA LYS A 36 5.61 -15.60 -6.63
C LYS A 36 6.99 -15.51 -7.28
N GLY A 37 7.06 -15.74 -8.59
CA GLY A 37 8.31 -15.61 -9.36
C GLY A 37 8.78 -14.16 -9.42
N MET A 38 7.85 -13.20 -9.47
CA MET A 38 8.18 -11.78 -9.34
C MET A 38 8.77 -11.47 -7.97
N VAL A 39 8.16 -11.93 -6.87
CA VAL A 39 8.71 -11.75 -5.51
C VAL A 39 10.11 -12.33 -5.37
N GLU A 40 10.35 -13.53 -5.90
CA GLU A 40 11.67 -14.17 -5.86
C GLU A 40 12.74 -13.33 -6.55
N LYS A 41 12.43 -12.75 -7.71
CA LYS A 41 13.32 -11.82 -8.42
C LYS A 41 13.54 -10.51 -7.66
N LEU A 42 12.48 -9.97 -7.05
CA LEU A 42 12.53 -8.70 -6.34
C LEU A 42 13.22 -8.82 -4.96
N SER A 43 13.38 -10.03 -4.43
CA SER A 43 13.95 -10.27 -3.10
C SER A 43 15.43 -9.85 -2.95
N ASP A 44 16.14 -9.70 -4.06
CA ASP A 44 17.55 -9.25 -4.07
C ASP A 44 17.71 -7.72 -4.00
N PHE A 45 16.61 -6.97 -4.09
CA PHE A 45 16.62 -5.51 -4.12
C PHE A 45 16.21 -4.91 -2.77
N SER A 46 16.93 -3.87 -2.32
CA SER A 46 16.59 -3.15 -1.09
C SER A 46 15.46 -2.12 -1.26
N ILE A 47 15.20 -1.69 -2.50
CA ILE A 47 14.15 -0.73 -2.84
C ILE A 47 13.42 -1.25 -4.06
N ILE A 48 12.10 -1.36 -3.96
CA ILE A 48 11.21 -1.84 -5.01
C ILE A 48 10.17 -0.74 -5.22
N PHE A 49 10.04 -0.26 -6.46
CA PHE A 49 8.98 0.65 -6.84
C PHE A 49 7.83 -0.14 -7.44
N PHE A 50 6.63 0.00 -6.86
CA PHE A 50 5.40 -0.43 -7.50
C PHE A 50 4.78 0.78 -8.17
N GLY A 51 4.64 0.74 -9.49
CA GLY A 51 3.98 1.79 -10.26
C GLY A 51 2.57 1.35 -10.63
N GLU A 52 1.61 2.25 -10.45
CA GLU A 52 0.20 1.95 -10.64
C GLU A 52 -0.57 3.00 -11.44
N PHE A 53 -1.77 2.62 -11.89
CA PHE A 53 -2.81 3.55 -12.30
C PHE A 53 -3.80 3.66 -11.16
N HIS A 54 -3.94 4.86 -10.57
CA HIS A 54 -4.65 5.07 -9.30
C HIS A 54 -6.09 4.58 -9.23
N ASP A 55 -6.79 4.47 -10.37
CA ASP A 55 -8.18 4.03 -10.43
C ASP A 55 -8.32 2.59 -10.98
N ASN A 56 -7.27 1.76 -10.83
CA ASN A 56 -7.25 0.38 -11.33
C ASN A 56 -7.24 -0.64 -10.18
N LYS A 57 -8.42 -1.19 -9.88
CA LYS A 57 -8.62 -2.20 -8.83
C LYS A 57 -7.67 -3.41 -8.94
N ILE A 58 -7.40 -3.89 -10.16
CA ILE A 58 -6.52 -5.06 -10.35
C ILE A 58 -5.11 -4.75 -9.85
N LEU A 59 -4.62 -3.53 -10.05
CA LEU A 59 -3.30 -3.13 -9.57
C LEU A 59 -3.28 -3.05 -8.05
N HIS A 60 -4.30 -2.44 -7.42
CA HIS A 60 -4.44 -2.39 -5.96
C HIS A 60 -4.50 -3.78 -5.31
N ASP A 61 -5.24 -4.71 -5.91
CA ASP A 61 -5.29 -6.10 -5.46
C ASP A 61 -3.89 -6.76 -5.57
N LEU A 62 -3.17 -6.51 -6.66
CA LEU A 62 -1.81 -7.01 -6.88
C LEU A 62 -0.80 -6.43 -5.90
N GLU A 63 -0.90 -5.15 -5.55
CA GLU A 63 -0.06 -4.52 -4.53
C GLU A 63 -0.18 -5.25 -3.19
N LEU A 64 -1.43 -5.48 -2.76
CA LEU A 64 -1.72 -6.17 -1.51
C LEU A 64 -1.23 -7.63 -1.52
N GLU A 65 -1.48 -8.36 -2.60
CA GLU A 65 -1.00 -9.74 -2.74
C GLU A 65 0.53 -9.81 -2.77
N LEU A 66 1.18 -8.89 -3.49
CA LEU A 66 2.63 -8.81 -3.57
C LEU A 66 3.23 -8.57 -2.18
N LEU A 67 2.70 -7.58 -1.45
CA LEU A 67 3.10 -7.22 -0.11
C LEU A 67 2.96 -8.41 0.85
N LYS A 68 1.82 -9.12 0.82
CA LYS A 68 1.57 -10.33 1.62
C LYS A 68 2.59 -11.43 1.35
N ILE A 69 2.87 -11.72 0.07
CA ILE A 69 3.84 -12.75 -0.30
C ILE A 69 5.26 -12.34 0.13
N TYR A 70 5.63 -11.08 -0.08
CA TYR A 70 6.95 -10.56 0.30
C TYR A 70 7.13 -10.61 1.82
N TYR A 71 6.15 -10.12 2.58
CA TYR A 71 6.14 -10.16 4.05
C TYR A 71 6.28 -11.59 4.60
N SER A 72 5.63 -12.57 3.95
CA SER A 72 5.74 -13.98 4.36
C SER A 72 7.17 -14.55 4.24
N LYS A 73 8.01 -13.97 3.37
CA LYS A 73 9.41 -14.37 3.17
C LYS A 73 10.38 -13.51 3.98
N ASN A 74 10.10 -12.21 4.12
CA ASN A 74 10.94 -11.26 4.84
C ASN A 74 10.05 -10.23 5.56
N LYS A 75 10.06 -10.25 6.89
CA LYS A 75 9.29 -9.30 7.71
C LYS A 75 9.96 -7.93 7.86
N ASN A 76 11.26 -7.83 7.54
CA ASN A 76 11.99 -6.57 7.61
C ASN A 76 11.73 -5.74 6.36
N LEU A 77 10.53 -5.18 6.28
CA LEU A 77 10.09 -4.32 5.20
C LEU A 77 9.36 -3.10 5.76
N LEU A 78 9.36 -2.03 4.97
CA LEU A 78 8.55 -0.84 5.18
C LEU A 78 7.85 -0.50 3.86
N ILE A 79 6.74 0.22 3.95
CA ILE A 79 5.94 0.62 2.79
C ILE A 79 6.01 2.13 2.67
N SER A 80 6.25 2.65 1.47
CA SER A 80 6.26 4.09 1.20
C SER A 80 5.08 4.41 0.29
N MET A 81 4.19 5.30 0.72
CA MET A 81 2.93 5.57 0.02
C MET A 81 2.83 7.03 -0.44
N GLU A 82 2.64 7.24 -1.75
CA GLU A 82 2.39 8.56 -2.36
C GLU A 82 1.06 9.18 -1.91
N MET A 83 0.14 8.36 -1.43
CA MET A 83 -1.22 8.78 -1.09
C MET A 83 -1.26 9.64 0.17
N PHE A 84 -0.17 9.66 0.95
CA PHE A 84 -0.01 10.44 2.16
C PHE A 84 1.09 11.48 2.04
N GLU A 85 0.79 12.69 2.50
CA GLU A 85 1.72 13.82 2.55
C GLU A 85 2.67 13.69 3.75
N ARG A 86 3.96 14.02 3.59
CA ARG A 86 4.99 13.86 4.64
C ARG A 86 4.64 14.51 5.97
N ASP A 87 3.91 15.62 5.94
CA ASP A 87 3.51 16.35 7.14
C ASP A 87 2.38 15.68 7.94
N VAL A 88 1.74 14.65 7.39
CA VAL A 88 0.76 13.83 8.13
C VAL A 88 1.36 12.56 8.74
N GLN A 89 2.68 12.34 8.63
CA GLN A 89 3.35 11.18 9.23
C GLN A 89 2.98 10.97 10.71
N PRO A 90 2.94 12.01 11.58
CA PRO A 90 2.57 11.79 12.98
C PRO A 90 1.12 11.32 13.19
N VAL A 91 0.21 11.60 12.26
CA VAL A 91 -1.18 11.12 12.30
C VAL A 91 -1.25 9.66 11.82
N LEU A 92 -0.51 9.35 10.75
CA LEU A 92 -0.38 7.99 10.23
C LEU A 92 0.23 7.05 11.27
N ASP A 93 1.30 7.46 11.94
CA ASP A 93 1.96 6.67 12.98
C ASP A 93 1.01 6.33 14.13
N LYS A 94 0.23 7.32 14.60
CA LYS A 94 -0.79 7.12 15.65
C LYS A 94 -1.90 6.17 15.23
N TYR A 95 -2.26 6.17 13.95
CA TYR A 95 -3.27 5.25 13.45
C TYR A 95 -2.75 3.81 13.42
N LEU A 96 -1.52 3.64 12.96
CA LEU A 96 -0.83 2.35 12.91
C LEU A 96 -0.54 1.78 14.31
N SER A 97 -0.42 2.62 15.34
CA SER A 97 -0.19 2.22 16.73
C SER A 97 -1.47 2.07 17.58
N ASP A 98 -2.66 2.13 16.97
CA ASP A 98 -3.96 2.09 17.66
C ASP A 98 -4.20 3.24 18.67
N GLU A 99 -3.46 4.34 18.57
CA GLU A 99 -3.65 5.52 19.44
C GLU A 99 -4.85 6.38 19.03
N ILE A 100 -5.25 6.33 17.76
CA ILE A 100 -6.43 7.03 17.22
C ILE A 100 -7.34 6.10 16.43
N THR A 101 -8.61 6.46 16.36
CA THR A 101 -9.60 5.75 15.54
C THR A 101 -9.38 6.00 14.05
N GLU A 102 -9.96 5.14 13.19
CA GLU A 102 -9.95 5.37 11.75
C GLU A 102 -10.64 6.69 11.39
N GLU A 103 -11.73 7.04 12.07
CA GLU A 103 -12.42 8.33 11.86
C GLU A 103 -11.48 9.52 12.11
N GLU A 104 -10.74 9.51 13.22
CA GLU A 104 -9.73 10.54 13.53
C GLU A 104 -8.58 10.53 12.54
N PHE A 105 -8.13 9.35 12.09
CA PHE A 105 -7.10 9.23 11.06
C PHE A 105 -7.55 9.88 9.75
N LEU A 106 -8.73 9.54 9.23
CA LEU A 106 -9.25 10.07 7.97
C LEU A 106 -9.48 11.59 8.04
N ALA A 107 -9.96 12.09 9.18
CA ALA A 107 -10.18 13.51 9.40
C ALA A 107 -8.87 14.33 9.39
N ASN A 108 -7.74 13.73 9.76
CA ASN A 108 -6.48 14.44 9.98
C ASN A 108 -5.34 14.09 9.00
N SER A 109 -5.47 13.04 8.18
CA SER A 109 -4.42 12.56 7.27
C SER A 109 -4.60 12.97 5.80
N ARG A 110 -5.73 13.58 5.44
CA ARG A 110 -6.06 14.00 4.06
C ARG A 110 -5.84 12.88 3.03
N PRO A 111 -6.39 11.67 3.25
CA PRO A 111 -6.21 10.58 2.31
C PRO A 111 -6.88 10.89 0.97
N TRP A 112 -6.52 10.16 -0.07
CA TRP A 112 -7.16 10.30 -1.37
C TRP A 112 -8.61 9.78 -1.35
N PRO A 113 -9.50 10.26 -2.25
CA PRO A 113 -10.92 9.91 -2.22
C PRO A 113 -11.23 8.40 -2.32
N ASN A 114 -10.34 7.63 -2.93
CA ASN A 114 -10.43 6.18 -3.11
C ASN A 114 -9.78 5.37 -1.98
N TYR A 115 -9.41 6.01 -0.86
CA TYR A 115 -8.75 5.32 0.27
C TYR A 115 -9.48 4.06 0.72
N GLU A 116 -10.79 4.13 0.95
CA GLU A 116 -11.56 3.03 1.53
C GLU A 116 -11.45 1.74 0.72
N THR A 117 -11.40 1.85 -0.61
CA THR A 117 -11.37 0.69 -1.51
C THR A 117 -9.95 0.28 -1.88
N ASP A 118 -9.07 1.26 -2.10
CA ASP A 118 -7.82 1.03 -2.83
C ASP A 118 -6.62 0.96 -1.88
N TYR A 119 -6.59 1.79 -0.83
CA TYR A 119 -5.41 1.94 0.02
C TYR A 119 -5.60 1.44 1.46
N LYS A 120 -6.83 1.42 1.96
CA LYS A 120 -7.16 0.88 3.28
C LYS A 120 -6.66 -0.56 3.46
N PRO A 121 -6.81 -1.49 2.49
CA PRO A 121 -6.31 -2.85 2.67
C PRO A 121 -4.79 -2.93 2.93
N LEU A 122 -4.01 -2.03 2.32
CA LEU A 122 -2.56 -1.93 2.56
C LEU A 122 -2.25 -1.37 3.95
N ILE A 123 -2.97 -0.33 4.36
CA ILE A 123 -2.80 0.28 5.69
C ILE A 123 -3.19 -0.69 6.79
N GLU A 124 -4.34 -1.36 6.68
CA GLU A 124 -4.77 -2.35 7.67
C GLU A 124 -3.80 -3.53 7.72
N PHE A 125 -3.31 -4.01 6.58
CA PHE A 125 -2.28 -5.04 6.56
C PHE A 125 -1.00 -4.58 7.26
N ALA A 126 -0.57 -3.34 7.04
CA ALA A 126 0.59 -2.77 7.70
C ALA A 126 0.40 -2.67 9.21
N LYS A 127 -0.76 -2.16 9.63
CA LYS A 127 -1.18 -2.03 11.03
C LYS A 127 -1.21 -3.37 11.75
N GLU A 128 -1.89 -4.36 11.19
CA GLU A 128 -1.99 -5.73 11.75
C GLU A 128 -0.64 -6.42 11.91
N ASN A 129 0.36 -6.03 11.11
CA ASN A 129 1.68 -6.64 11.08
C ASN A 129 2.79 -5.73 11.63
N GLU A 130 2.43 -4.62 12.28
CA GLU A 130 3.36 -3.65 12.86
C GLU A 130 4.41 -3.14 11.85
N LEU A 131 4.02 -3.02 10.58
CA LEU A 131 4.87 -2.51 9.51
C LEU A 131 4.92 -0.99 9.53
N VAL A 132 6.11 -0.45 9.29
CA VAL A 132 6.29 0.99 9.12
C VAL A 132 5.70 1.42 7.77
N VAL A 133 4.84 2.43 7.79
CA VAL A 133 4.37 3.12 6.58
C VAL A 133 4.90 4.54 6.56
N VAL A 134 5.57 4.91 5.47
CA VAL A 134 6.15 6.23 5.24
C VAL A 134 5.23 7.03 4.31
N ALA A 135 4.78 8.19 4.78
CA ALA A 135 4.07 9.17 3.98
C ALA A 135 5.07 9.86 3.02
N ALA A 136 4.97 9.53 1.73
CA ALA A 136 6.04 9.83 0.78
C ALA A 136 5.90 11.20 0.11
N ASN A 137 4.67 11.69 0.01
CA ASN A 137 4.34 12.79 -0.90
C ASN A 137 4.69 14.15 -0.33
N ILE A 138 4.97 15.08 -1.22
CA ILE A 138 5.12 16.48 -0.87
C ILE A 138 3.75 17.03 -0.41
N PRO A 139 3.68 17.80 0.69
CA PRO A 139 2.44 18.45 1.06
C PRO A 139 1.93 19.36 -0.06
N ARG A 140 0.65 19.26 -0.41
CA ARG A 140 0.05 19.95 -1.57
C ARG A 140 0.26 21.47 -1.56
N ARG A 141 0.38 22.08 -0.39
CA ARG A 141 0.73 23.52 -0.26
C ARG A 141 2.07 23.86 -0.91
N TYR A 142 3.09 23.00 -0.75
CA TYR A 142 4.41 23.21 -1.34
C TYR A 142 4.43 22.83 -2.82
N ALA A 143 3.74 21.75 -3.21
CA ALA A 143 3.55 21.42 -4.62
C ALA A 143 2.89 22.58 -5.40
N ASN A 144 1.83 23.16 -4.85
CA ASN A 144 1.15 24.33 -5.41
C ASN A 144 2.05 25.58 -5.48
N MET A 145 2.91 25.77 -4.47
CA MET A 145 3.85 26.87 -4.44
C MET A 145 4.89 26.74 -5.56
N ILE A 146 5.52 25.57 -5.70
CA ILE A 146 6.49 25.27 -6.76
C ILE A 146 5.84 25.40 -8.15
N SER A 147 4.63 24.87 -8.33
CA SER A 147 3.89 24.94 -9.59
C SER A 147 3.68 26.39 -10.07
N LYS A 148 3.44 27.32 -9.15
CA LYS A 148 3.16 28.74 -9.47
C LYS A 148 4.41 29.60 -9.59
N GLN A 149 5.45 29.31 -8.80
CA GLN A 149 6.58 30.23 -8.59
C GLN A 149 7.92 29.63 -9.03
N GLY A 150 7.93 28.36 -9.47
CA GLY A 150 9.15 27.61 -9.76
C GLY A 150 9.87 27.13 -8.49
N LEU A 151 11.01 26.46 -8.69
CA LEU A 151 11.79 25.86 -7.60
C LEU A 151 12.34 26.88 -6.60
N ASN A 152 12.61 28.12 -7.03
CA ASN A 152 13.11 29.20 -6.16
C ASN A 152 12.14 29.54 -5.01
N ALA A 153 10.87 29.15 -5.10
CA ALA A 153 9.92 29.34 -4.01
C ALA A 153 10.34 28.59 -2.73
N LEU A 154 11.12 27.51 -2.86
CA LEU A 154 11.66 26.76 -1.73
C LEU A 154 12.67 27.56 -0.89
N ASP A 155 13.29 28.61 -1.46
CA ASP A 155 14.23 29.46 -0.73
C ASP A 155 13.55 30.25 0.39
N SER A 156 12.25 30.49 0.25
CA SER A 156 11.43 31.21 1.25
C SER A 156 10.99 30.35 2.42
N LEU A 157 11.16 29.02 2.34
CA LEU A 157 10.74 28.09 3.39
C LEU A 157 11.68 28.15 4.59
N SER A 158 11.10 28.03 5.78
CA SER A 158 11.87 27.80 7.01
C SER A 158 12.58 26.44 6.97
N MET A 159 13.52 26.22 7.90
CA MET A 159 14.25 24.96 7.99
C MET A 159 13.34 23.76 8.25
N GLU A 160 12.32 23.94 9.09
CA GLU A 160 11.32 22.90 9.41
C GLU A 160 10.48 22.55 8.17
N GLU A 161 10.05 23.55 7.41
CA GLU A 161 9.26 23.33 6.20
C GLU A 161 10.06 22.64 5.09
N LYS A 162 11.38 22.89 5.04
CA LYS A 162 12.29 22.22 4.11
C LYS A 162 12.42 20.71 4.36
N GLU A 163 12.05 20.21 5.54
CA GLU A 163 12.03 18.77 5.81
C GLU A 163 10.92 18.04 5.03
N PHE A 164 9.87 18.75 4.62
CA PHE A 164 8.73 18.18 3.89
C PHE A 164 8.88 18.20 2.36
N VAL A 165 9.98 18.75 1.84
CA VAL A 165 10.28 18.78 0.40
C VAL A 165 11.56 18.01 0.11
N ALA A 166 11.66 17.42 -1.08
CA ALA A 166 12.86 16.74 -1.52
C ALA A 166 14.04 17.73 -1.58
N LYS A 167 15.21 17.28 -1.15
CA LYS A 167 16.48 18.03 -1.19
C LYS A 167 17.16 17.87 -2.55
#